data_AF-A0A7W0KM42-F1
#
_entry.id   AF-A0A7W0KM42-F1
#
_cell.length_a   1.000
_cell.length_b   1.000
_cell.length_c   1.000
_cell.angle_alpha   90.00
_cell.angle_beta   90.00
_cell.angle_gamma   90.00
#
_symmetry.space_group_name_H-M   'P 1'
#
loop_
_entity.id
_entity.type
_entity.pdbx_description
1 polymer ?
#
loop_
_entity_poly.entity_id
_entity_poly.type
_entity_poly.pdbx_seq_one_letter_code
_entity_poly.pdbx_strand_id
1 'polypeptide(L)'
;MSGSVLNEGRAAFRAQAWPEAFDHLQAAQAESPLEPEDLERLAAVAYLTGRDDVSADAWALAHHGWLRSGEPARAARSAIWLCLTLQLRGDHAQGGAWLARVERLLDDDSLDCVEQGYLLLPAGLQNLAEADPTSAGRPSSPGSCTAP
;
A
#
# COMPACT_ATOMS: atom_id res chain seq x y z
N MET A 1 -14.29 -11.31 -25.17
CA MET A 1 -13.36 -12.34 -24.64
C MET A 1 -12.73 -11.92 -23.30
N SER A 2 -12.81 -10.65 -22.93
CA SER A 2 -12.26 -10.04 -21.71
C SER A 2 -12.75 -10.65 -20.38
N GLY A 3 -13.99 -11.15 -20.33
CA GLY A 3 -14.53 -11.81 -19.13
C GLY A 3 -13.87 -13.15 -18.79
N SER A 4 -13.30 -13.87 -19.77
CA SER A 4 -12.59 -15.15 -19.53
C SER A 4 -11.24 -14.88 -18.87
N VAL A 5 -10.45 -14.00 -19.47
CA VAL A 5 -9.10 -13.63 -19.04
C VAL A 5 -9.13 -13.05 -17.61
N LEU A 6 -10.08 -12.17 -17.31
CA LEU A 6 -10.25 -11.64 -15.95
C LEU A 6 -10.57 -12.74 -14.93
N ASN A 7 -11.46 -13.68 -15.27
CA ASN A 7 -11.81 -14.78 -14.38
C ASN A 7 -10.65 -15.76 -14.17
N GLU A 8 -9.85 -16.00 -15.19
CA GLU A 8 -8.60 -16.78 -15.11
C GLU A 8 -7.61 -16.08 -14.16
N GLY A 9 -7.40 -14.77 -14.30
CA GLY A 9 -6.55 -14.00 -13.41
C GLY A 9 -7.02 -14.04 -11.95
N ARG A 10 -8.33 -13.89 -11.71
CA ARG A 10 -8.93 -14.03 -10.37
C ARG A 10 -8.75 -15.44 -9.80
N ALA A 11 -8.84 -16.49 -10.64
CA ALA A 11 -8.65 -17.86 -10.21
C ALA A 11 -7.18 -18.15 -9.86
N ALA A 12 -6.24 -17.72 -10.71
CA ALA A 12 -4.80 -17.82 -10.46
C ALA A 12 -4.40 -17.06 -9.17
N PHE A 13 -4.99 -15.88 -8.94
CA PHE A 13 -4.78 -15.12 -7.70
C PHE A 13 -5.18 -15.93 -6.46
N ARG A 14 -6.38 -16.55 -6.47
CA ARG A 14 -6.84 -17.41 -5.37
C ARG A 14 -5.97 -18.65 -5.17
N ALA A 15 -5.42 -19.18 -6.26
CA ALA A 15 -4.52 -20.33 -6.23
C ALA A 15 -3.06 -19.95 -5.90
N GLN A 16 -2.77 -18.67 -5.66
CA GLN A 16 -1.42 -18.15 -5.40
C GLN A 16 -0.41 -18.38 -6.54
N ALA A 17 -0.91 -18.56 -7.76
CA ALA A 17 -0.12 -18.65 -8.98
C ALA A 17 0.21 -17.23 -9.45
N TRP A 18 1.13 -16.55 -8.76
CA TRP A 18 1.36 -15.10 -8.91
C TRP A 18 1.77 -14.65 -10.30
N PRO A 19 2.72 -15.32 -10.99
CA PRO A 19 3.07 -14.93 -12.36
C PRO A 19 1.88 -15.03 -13.32
N GLU A 20 1.13 -16.13 -13.26
CA GLU A 20 -0.04 -16.36 -14.10
C GLU A 20 -1.16 -15.36 -13.79
N ALA A 21 -1.39 -15.10 -12.50
CA ALA A 21 -2.36 -14.10 -12.06
C ALA A 21 -2.01 -12.71 -12.59
N PHE A 22 -0.74 -12.33 -12.53
CA PHE A 22 -0.28 -11.06 -13.10
C PHE A 22 -0.57 -11.01 -14.60
N ASP A 23 -0.14 -12.01 -15.36
CA ASP A 23 -0.24 -11.97 -16.82
C ASP A 23 -1.72 -11.86 -17.26
N HIS A 24 -2.62 -12.61 -16.64
CA HIS A 24 -4.06 -12.53 -16.91
C HIS A 24 -4.68 -11.20 -16.47
N LEU A 25 -4.38 -10.70 -15.26
CA LEU A 25 -4.95 -9.44 -14.77
C LEU A 25 -4.42 -8.23 -15.57
N GLN A 26 -3.14 -8.23 -15.94
CA GLN A 26 -2.54 -7.20 -16.78
C GLN A 26 -3.13 -7.20 -18.19
N ALA A 27 -3.34 -8.39 -18.78
CA ALA A 27 -4.01 -8.50 -20.07
C ALA A 27 -5.45 -7.97 -20.00
N ALA A 28 -6.20 -8.33 -18.94
CA ALA A 28 -7.56 -7.82 -18.74
C ALA A 28 -7.58 -6.29 -18.58
N GLN A 29 -6.66 -5.72 -17.81
CA GLN A 29 -6.51 -4.26 -17.64
C GLN A 29 -6.17 -3.53 -18.95
N ALA A 30 -5.38 -4.15 -19.84
CA ALA A 30 -5.05 -3.59 -21.14
C ALA A 30 -6.24 -3.59 -22.12
N GLU A 31 -7.16 -4.56 -21.98
CA GLU A 31 -8.37 -4.63 -22.80
C GLU A 31 -9.46 -3.67 -22.31
N SER A 32 -9.64 -3.57 -20.99
CA SER A 32 -10.65 -2.71 -20.37
C SER A 32 -10.19 -2.30 -18.97
N PRO A 33 -10.46 -1.04 -18.55
CA PRO A 33 -10.24 -0.63 -17.17
C PRO A 33 -10.89 -1.63 -16.20
N LEU A 34 -10.09 -2.17 -15.29
CA LEU A 34 -10.55 -3.06 -14.24
C LEU A 34 -11.31 -2.30 -13.16
N GLU A 35 -12.23 -3.02 -12.54
CA GLU A 35 -12.89 -2.54 -11.32
C GLU A 35 -11.88 -2.41 -10.17
N PRO A 36 -12.13 -1.53 -9.20
CA PRO A 36 -11.18 -1.21 -8.14
C PRO A 36 -10.67 -2.44 -7.39
N GLU A 37 -11.52 -3.45 -7.17
CA GLU A 37 -11.12 -4.69 -6.49
C GLU A 37 -10.15 -5.55 -7.29
N ASP A 38 -10.27 -5.59 -8.61
CA ASP A 38 -9.33 -6.32 -9.45
C ASP A 38 -8.04 -5.53 -9.67
N LEU A 39 -8.09 -4.20 -9.60
CA LEU A 39 -6.90 -3.35 -9.52
C LEU A 39 -6.11 -3.62 -8.23
N GLU A 40 -6.76 -3.79 -7.08
CA GLU A 40 -6.08 -4.20 -5.84
C GLU A 40 -5.37 -5.55 -6.01
N ARG A 41 -6.01 -6.51 -6.70
CA ARG A 41 -5.39 -7.82 -7.01
C ARG A 41 -4.18 -7.67 -7.93
N LEU A 42 -4.32 -6.92 -9.01
CA LEU A 42 -3.24 -6.64 -9.96
C LEU A 42 -2.05 -5.98 -9.24
N ALA A 43 -2.33 -4.98 -8.42
CA ALA A 43 -1.31 -4.26 -7.65
C ALA A 43 -0.54 -5.20 -6.71
N ALA A 44 -1.24 -6.09 -6.01
CA ALA A 44 -0.64 -7.07 -5.12
C ALA A 44 0.25 -8.07 -5.87
N VAL A 45 -0.23 -8.68 -6.96
CA VAL A 45 0.58 -9.66 -7.72
C VAL A 45 1.74 -9.00 -8.48
N ALA A 46 1.59 -7.76 -8.90
CA ALA A 46 2.67 -6.97 -9.48
C ALA A 46 3.80 -6.80 -8.46
N TYR A 47 3.48 -6.40 -7.23
CA TYR A 47 4.46 -6.29 -6.15
C TYR A 47 5.13 -7.63 -5.83
N LEU A 48 4.34 -8.70 -5.66
CA LEU A 48 4.86 -10.05 -5.36
C LEU A 48 5.75 -10.63 -6.45
N THR A 49 5.65 -10.12 -7.68
CA THR A 49 6.46 -10.55 -8.83
C THR A 49 7.55 -9.54 -9.21
N GLY A 50 7.78 -8.50 -8.39
CA GLY A 50 8.85 -7.51 -8.57
C GLY A 50 8.59 -6.46 -9.66
N ARG A 51 7.31 -6.21 -9.99
CA ARG A 51 6.87 -5.27 -11.02
C ARG A 51 6.36 -3.99 -10.34
N ASP A 52 7.25 -3.32 -9.62
CA ASP A 52 6.91 -2.28 -8.65
C ASP A 52 6.19 -1.07 -9.25
N ASP A 53 6.55 -0.65 -10.46
CA ASP A 53 5.87 0.45 -11.15
C ASP A 53 4.41 0.10 -11.49
N VAL A 54 4.18 -1.12 -11.97
CA VAL A 54 2.81 -1.61 -12.25
C VAL A 54 2.01 -1.70 -10.96
N SER A 55 2.66 -2.11 -9.86
CA SER A 55 2.02 -2.14 -8.55
C SER A 55 1.59 -0.74 -8.10
N ALA A 56 2.50 0.24 -8.20
CA ALA A 56 2.23 1.61 -7.79
C ALA A 56 1.08 2.23 -8.60
N ASP A 57 1.09 2.07 -9.92
CA ASP A 57 0.04 2.56 -10.79
C ASP A 57 -1.32 1.89 -10.49
N ALA A 58 -1.33 0.57 -10.30
CA ALA A 58 -2.56 -0.15 -10.00
C ALA A 58 -3.17 0.23 -8.64
N TRP A 59 -2.35 0.47 -7.61
CA TRP A 59 -2.83 1.00 -6.32
C TRP A 59 -3.42 2.40 -6.45
N ALA A 60 -2.79 3.28 -7.24
CA ALA A 60 -3.31 4.62 -7.49
C ALA A 60 -4.66 4.59 -8.22
N LEU A 61 -4.80 3.72 -9.23
CA LEU A 61 -6.04 3.51 -9.96
C LEU A 61 -7.14 2.95 -9.04
N ALA A 62 -6.81 1.98 -8.19
CA ALA A 62 -7.75 1.43 -7.19
C ALA A 62 -8.24 2.51 -6.23
N HIS A 63 -7.33 3.33 -5.69
CA HIS A 63 -7.67 4.46 -4.81
C HIS A 63 -8.69 5.39 -5.47
N HIS A 64 -8.42 5.86 -6.69
CA HIS A 64 -9.35 6.74 -7.40
C HIS A 64 -10.68 6.05 -7.74
N GLY A 65 -10.62 4.75 -8.04
CA GLY A 65 -11.80 3.92 -8.23
C GLY A 65 -12.72 3.90 -7.01
N TRP A 66 -12.15 3.61 -5.83
CA TRP A 66 -12.91 3.58 -4.58
C TRP A 66 -13.50 4.94 -4.19
N LEU A 67 -12.77 6.04 -4.43
CA LEU A 67 -13.32 7.39 -4.21
C LEU A 67 -14.54 7.66 -5.11
N ARG A 68 -14.50 7.25 -6.38
CA ARG A 68 -15.66 7.39 -7.29
C ARG A 68 -16.84 6.54 -6.85
N SER A 69 -16.59 5.40 -6.23
CA SER A 69 -17.63 4.50 -5.72
C SER A 69 -18.17 4.90 -4.34
N GLY A 70 -17.65 5.96 -3.73
CA GLY A 70 -18.07 6.41 -2.40
C GLY A 70 -17.57 5.52 -1.25
N GLU A 71 -16.45 4.83 -1.44
CA GLU A 71 -15.83 3.89 -0.49
C GLU A 71 -14.49 4.44 0.04
N PRO A 72 -14.50 5.49 0.90
CA PRO A 72 -13.28 6.15 1.35
C PRO A 72 -12.34 5.21 2.12
N ALA A 73 -12.87 4.18 2.78
CA ALA A 73 -12.10 3.17 3.53
C ALA A 73 -11.13 2.43 2.63
N ARG A 74 -11.68 1.91 1.53
CA ARG A 74 -10.94 1.13 0.55
C ARG A 74 -10.00 2.03 -0.26
N ALA A 75 -10.39 3.28 -0.48
CA ALA A 75 -9.51 4.29 -1.07
C ALA A 75 -8.29 4.57 -0.17
N ALA A 76 -8.50 4.80 1.13
CA ALA A 76 -7.42 5.00 2.10
C ALA A 76 -6.49 3.78 2.15
N ARG A 77 -7.04 2.57 2.23
CA ARG A 77 -6.26 1.32 2.21
C ARG A 77 -5.38 1.21 0.97
N SER A 78 -5.92 1.52 -0.21
CA SER A 78 -5.16 1.47 -1.48
C SER A 78 -3.99 2.45 -1.47
N ALA A 79 -4.21 3.67 -0.98
CA ALA A 79 -3.17 4.69 -0.87
C ALA A 79 -2.12 4.38 0.21
N ILE A 80 -2.50 3.67 1.28
CA ILE A 80 -1.57 3.15 2.28
C ILE A 80 -0.61 2.12 1.67
N TRP A 81 -1.14 1.16 0.90
CA TRP A 81 -0.31 0.18 0.19
C TRP A 81 0.60 0.85 -0.83
N LEU A 82 0.11 1.85 -1.56
CA LEU A 82 0.92 2.65 -2.46
C LEU A 82 2.07 3.36 -1.72
N CYS A 83 1.78 4.01 -0.60
CA CYS A 83 2.81 4.64 0.23
C CYS A 83 3.87 3.61 0.64
N LEU A 84 3.46 2.44 1.13
CA LEU A 84 4.38 1.36 1.51
C LEU A 84 5.27 0.91 0.34
N THR A 85 4.68 0.67 -0.84
CA THR A 85 5.44 0.26 -2.04
C THR A 85 6.46 1.32 -2.45
N LEU A 86 6.10 2.61 -2.40
CA LEU A 86 6.99 3.73 -2.71
C LEU A 86 8.11 3.87 -1.68
N GLN A 87 7.80 3.72 -0.39
CA GLN A 87 8.78 3.79 0.69
C GLN A 87 9.81 2.66 0.59
N LEU A 88 9.36 1.42 0.34
CA LEU A 88 10.24 0.26 0.26
C LEU A 88 11.18 0.28 -0.95
N ARG A 89 10.83 0.99 -2.02
CA ARG A 89 11.70 1.19 -3.19
C ARG A 89 12.57 2.46 -3.13
N GLY A 90 12.44 3.27 -2.07
CA GLY A 90 13.25 4.48 -1.84
C GLY A 90 12.66 5.79 -2.38
N ASP A 91 11.42 5.78 -2.89
CA ASP A 91 10.75 6.96 -3.44
C ASP A 91 10.04 7.78 -2.35
N HIS A 92 10.82 8.22 -1.36
CA HIS A 92 10.26 8.79 -0.12
C HIS A 92 9.42 10.04 -0.32
N ALA A 93 9.79 10.90 -1.28
CA ALA A 93 9.02 12.10 -1.59
C ALA A 93 7.63 11.77 -2.15
N GLN A 94 7.51 10.73 -3.00
CA GLN A 94 6.21 10.31 -3.52
C GLN A 94 5.40 9.58 -2.45
N GLY A 95 6.04 8.74 -1.64
CA GLY A 95 5.40 8.08 -0.49
C GLY A 95 4.78 9.10 0.48
N GLY A 96 5.54 10.12 0.87
CA GLY A 96 5.07 11.19 1.76
C GLY A 96 3.88 11.99 1.19
N ALA A 97 3.88 12.27 -0.12
CA ALA A 97 2.76 12.97 -0.76
C ALA A 97 1.45 12.13 -0.73
N TRP A 98 1.56 10.81 -0.85
CA TRP A 98 0.41 9.91 -0.69
C TRP A 98 -0.04 9.78 0.76
N LEU A 99 0.89 9.74 1.71
CA LEU A 99 0.56 9.74 3.14
C LEU A 99 -0.27 10.98 3.53
N ALA A 100 0.16 12.17 3.12
CA ALA A 100 -0.59 13.41 3.34
C ALA A 100 -1.97 13.43 2.65
N ARG A 101 -2.18 12.61 1.62
CA ARG A 101 -3.52 12.41 1.01
C ARG A 101 -4.39 11.49 1.85
N VAL A 102 -3.81 10.45 2.46
CA VAL A 102 -4.53 9.53 3.35
C VAL A 102 -4.95 10.24 4.63
N GLU A 103 -4.06 11.03 5.24
CA GLU A 103 -4.36 11.81 6.45
C GLU A 103 -5.58 12.71 6.25
N ARG A 104 -5.59 13.51 5.18
CA ARG A 104 -6.74 14.37 4.83
C ARG A 104 -8.03 13.58 4.58
N LEU A 105 -7.94 12.38 4.01
CA LEU A 105 -9.11 11.54 3.75
C LEU A 105 -9.70 10.97 5.05
N LEU A 106 -8.85 10.76 6.07
CA LEU A 106 -9.24 10.24 7.37
C LEU A 106 -9.74 11.35 8.31
N ASP A 107 -9.21 12.56 8.20
CA ASP A 107 -9.65 13.73 8.98
C ASP A 107 -11.10 14.16 8.63
N ASP A 108 -11.61 13.80 7.45
CA ASP A 108 -13.00 14.05 7.02
C ASP A 108 -14.04 13.11 7.68
N ASP A 109 -13.73 12.52 8.85
CA ASP A 109 -14.66 11.81 9.76
C ASP A 109 -15.31 10.52 9.20
N SER A 110 -14.75 9.93 8.13
CA SER A 110 -15.42 8.84 7.38
C SER A 110 -15.02 7.40 7.75
N LEU A 111 -14.09 7.16 8.70
CA LEU A 111 -13.49 5.83 8.90
C LEU A 111 -13.31 5.39 10.36
N ASP A 112 -14.22 4.52 10.81
CA ASP A 112 -14.20 3.86 12.11
C ASP A 112 -13.06 2.82 12.23
N CYS A 113 -12.04 3.18 13.02
CA CYS A 113 -11.15 2.35 13.86
C CYS A 113 -10.27 1.23 13.27
N VAL A 114 -10.64 0.45 12.24
CA VAL A 114 -9.79 -0.68 11.80
C VAL A 114 -8.73 -0.22 10.79
N GLU A 115 -9.08 0.75 9.95
CA GLU A 115 -8.22 1.29 8.91
C GLU A 115 -7.13 2.23 9.45
N GLN A 116 -7.36 2.86 10.61
CA GLN A 116 -6.35 3.63 11.34
C GLN A 116 -5.16 2.77 11.77
N GLY A 117 -5.38 1.46 12.02
CA GLY A 117 -4.31 0.51 12.29
C GLY A 117 -3.35 0.31 11.13
N TYR A 118 -3.81 0.50 9.87
CA TYR A 118 -2.96 0.39 8.69
C TYR A 118 -2.03 1.59 8.51
N LEU A 119 -2.40 2.79 9.00
CA LEU A 119 -1.53 3.97 8.96
C LEU A 119 -0.24 3.80 9.77
N LEU A 120 -0.27 2.98 10.82
CA LEU A 120 0.89 2.74 11.67
C LEU A 120 2.04 2.06 10.91
N LEU A 121 1.74 1.34 9.82
CA LEU A 121 2.75 0.61 9.05
C LEU A 121 3.63 1.54 8.17
N PRO A 122 3.09 2.41 7.28
CA PRO A 122 3.93 3.33 6.52
C PRO A 122 4.56 4.44 7.38
N ALA A 123 3.84 4.99 8.36
CA ALA A 123 4.37 6.03 9.24
C ALA A 123 5.54 5.50 10.09
N GLY A 124 5.46 4.26 10.57
CA GLY A 124 6.57 3.59 11.25
C GLY A 124 7.81 3.44 10.35
N LEU A 125 7.63 3.10 9.08
CA LEU A 125 8.73 2.97 8.11
C LEU A 125 9.36 4.31 7.72
N GLN A 126 8.56 5.36 7.54
CA GLN A 126 9.08 6.71 7.27
C GLN A 126 9.95 7.21 8.43
N ASN A 127 9.48 7.03 9.67
CA ASN A 127 10.25 7.41 10.86
C ASN A 127 11.56 6.62 11.00
N LEU A 128 11.60 5.34 10.57
CA LEU A 128 12.82 4.55 10.57
C LEU A 128 13.81 4.97 9.47
N ALA A 129 13.33 5.44 8.33
CA ALA A 129 14.17 5.96 7.26
C ALA A 129 14.73 7.36 7.58
N GLU A 130 13.95 8.18 8.29
CA GLU A 130 14.38 9.50 8.79
C GLU A 130 15.24 9.42 10.07
N ALA A 131 15.18 8.30 10.80
CA ALA A 131 16.02 8.04 11.97
C ALA A 131 17.47 7.77 11.52
N ASP A 132 18.31 8.80 11.64
CA ASP A 132 19.75 8.71 11.42
C ASP A 132 20.38 7.70 12.41
N PRO A 133 20.97 6.58 11.96
CA PRO A 133 21.58 5.57 12.82
C PRO A 133 22.81 6.10 13.59
N THR A 134 23.31 7.28 13.24
CA THR A 134 24.49 7.90 13.87
C THR A 134 24.14 8.77 15.08
N SER A 135 22.85 8.99 15.38
CA SER A 135 22.40 9.80 16.52
C SER A 135 22.25 9.03 17.83
N ALA A 136 22.77 7.80 17.93
CA ALA A 136 22.82 7.03 19.17
C ALA A 136 23.74 7.71 20.22
N GLY A 137 23.21 8.75 20.85
CA GLY A 137 23.74 9.37 22.05
C GLY A 137 23.85 8.32 23.13
N ARG A 138 25.10 7.98 23.44
CA ARG A 138 25.59 7.14 24.54
C ARG A 138 24.57 6.98 25.69
N PRO A 139 24.14 5.76 26.05
CA PRO A 139 23.26 5.57 27.19
C PRO A 139 23.94 6.10 28.45
N SER A 140 23.30 7.10 29.08
CA SER A 140 23.66 7.60 30.40
C SER A 140 23.69 6.44 31.38
N SER A 141 24.80 6.31 32.09
CA SER A 141 25.05 5.22 33.06
C SER A 141 23.91 5.10 34.07
N PRO A 142 23.53 3.87 34.48
CA PRO A 142 22.52 3.69 35.51
C PRO A 142 23.02 4.26 36.83
N GLY A 143 22.23 5.17 37.40
CA GLY A 143 22.45 5.74 38.72
C GLY A 143 22.56 4.64 39.77
N SER A 144 23.52 4.79 40.67
CA SER A 144 23.73 3.93 41.83
C SER A 144 22.52 3.96 42.76
N CYS A 145 21.79 2.85 42.84
CA CYS A 145 20.91 2.58 43.98
C CYS A 145 21.75 2.47 45.24
N THR A 146 21.65 3.47 46.11
CA THR A 146 22.12 3.41 47.50
C THR A 146 20.89 3.06 48.34
N ALA A 147 20.91 1.92 49.03
CA ALA A 147 19.87 1.52 49.98
C ALA A 147 20.40 1.69 51.42
N PRO A 148 19.54 2.00 52.40
CA PRO A 148 19.90 2.44 53.75
C PRO A 148 20.48 1.35 54.65
#